data_AF-A0A1I3WXA0-F1
#
_entry.id   AF-A0A1I3WXA0-F1
#
_cell.length_a   1.000
_cell.length_b   1.000
_cell.length_c   1.000
_cell.angle_alpha   90.00
_cell.angle_beta   90.00
_cell.angle_gamma   90.00
#
_symmetry.space_group_name_H-M   'P 1'
#
loop_
_entity.id
_entity.type
_entity.pdbx_description
1 polymer ?
#
loop_
_entity_poly.entity_id
_entity_poly.type
_entity_poly.pdbx_seq_one_letter_code
_entity_poly.pdbx_strand_id
1 'polypeptide(L)'
;MIDRPAQKESTGDNVITWPFRATSVVANARIDCETLQQSVVTLQRCLGALGDFLRNFDDGPETKRLRAHMAELNELLSLRLVQISETERLLQELLRRG
;
A
#
# COMPACT_ATOMS: atom_id res chain seq x y z
N MET A 1 24.12 61.58 16.97
CA MET A 1 23.27 61.06 18.05
C MET A 1 21.88 60.88 17.48
N ILE A 2 21.56 59.68 17.02
CA ILE A 2 20.19 59.22 16.74
C ILE A 2 20.15 57.80 17.30
N ASP A 3 19.23 57.62 18.24
CA ASP A 3 18.98 56.44 19.05
C ASP A 3 18.78 55.15 18.25
N ARG A 4 19.32 54.05 18.78
CA ARG A 4 18.75 52.72 18.55
C ARG A 4 17.52 52.58 19.46
N PRO A 5 16.38 52.16 18.91
CA PRO A 5 15.47 51.30 19.64
C PRO A 5 15.72 49.83 19.31
N ALA A 6 15.80 49.04 20.38
CA ALA A 6 15.95 47.60 20.41
C ALA A 6 14.75 46.84 19.79
N GLN A 7 15.04 45.60 19.39
CA GLN A 7 14.15 44.44 19.27
C GLN A 7 12.64 44.66 19.45
N LYS A 8 11.89 44.34 18.40
CA LYS A 8 10.68 43.53 18.57
C LYS A 8 10.86 42.22 17.81
N GLU A 9 10.92 41.15 18.60
CA GLU A 9 10.63 39.79 18.18
C GLU A 9 9.33 39.80 17.36
N SER A 10 9.39 39.29 16.13
CA SER A 10 8.20 38.71 15.48
C SER A 10 8.29 37.21 15.67
N THR A 11 8.01 36.78 16.89
CA THR A 11 7.63 35.42 17.21
C THR A 11 6.29 35.14 16.54
N GLY A 12 6.21 34.03 15.81
CA GLY A 12 4.96 33.52 15.25
C GLY A 12 4.74 33.93 13.81
N ASP A 13 4.84 32.98 12.89
CA ASP A 13 3.61 32.30 12.42
C ASP A 13 3.91 31.39 11.23
N ASN A 14 4.70 30.33 11.43
CA ASN A 14 4.80 29.24 10.44
C ASN A 14 5.14 27.87 11.04
N VAL A 15 4.80 27.67 12.32
CA VAL A 15 4.96 26.39 13.03
C VAL A 15 3.62 25.65 13.12
N ILE A 16 2.70 25.89 12.19
CA ILE A 16 1.44 25.14 12.07
C ILE A 16 1.34 24.56 10.65
N THR A 17 2.26 23.68 10.29
CA THR A 17 2.09 22.81 9.10
C THR A 17 2.31 21.32 9.41
N TRP A 18 2.57 20.96 10.68
CA TRP A 18 3.19 19.68 11.00
C TRP A 18 2.30 18.50 11.45
N PRO A 19 1.00 18.62 11.78
CA PRO A 19 0.14 17.43 11.85
C PRO A 19 -0.59 17.14 10.53
N PHE A 20 -1.05 18.19 9.82
CA PHE A 20 -1.93 18.04 8.65
C PHE A 20 -1.28 17.31 7.46
N ARG A 21 0.01 17.56 7.19
CA ARG A 21 0.72 16.85 6.11
C ARG A 21 0.94 15.38 6.47
N ALA A 22 1.30 15.07 7.72
CA ALA A 22 1.49 13.70 8.17
C ALA A 22 0.17 12.90 8.10
N THR A 23 -0.95 13.49 8.52
CA THR A 23 -2.28 12.85 8.39
C THR A 23 -2.67 12.64 6.93
N SER A 24 -2.35 13.58 6.02
CA SER A 24 -2.64 13.41 4.59
C SER A 24 -1.80 12.29 3.95
N VAL A 25 -0.54 12.15 4.35
CA VAL A 25 0.35 11.08 3.86
C VAL A 25 -0.14 9.71 4.34
N VAL A 26 -0.52 9.59 5.61
CA VAL A 26 -1.07 8.34 6.16
C VAL A 26 -2.42 7.98 5.52
N ALA A 27 -3.28 8.97 5.25
CA ALA A 27 -4.53 8.75 4.54
C ALA A 27 -4.30 8.28 3.09
N ASN A 28 -3.39 8.91 2.35
CA ASN A 28 -3.03 8.49 0.99
C ASN A 28 -2.44 7.07 0.98
N ALA A 29 -1.52 6.77 1.90
CA ALA A 29 -0.93 5.44 2.02
C ALA A 29 -1.99 4.36 2.32
N ARG A 30 -3.08 4.69 3.03
CA ARG A 30 -4.19 3.76 3.25
C ARG A 30 -4.98 3.49 1.97
N ILE A 31 -5.29 4.54 1.20
CA ILE A 31 -5.94 4.40 -0.11
C ILE A 31 -5.07 3.55 -1.06
N ASP A 32 -3.75 3.74 -1.01
CA ASP A 32 -2.82 2.92 -1.79
C ASP A 32 -2.85 1.45 -1.35
N CYS A 33 -2.92 1.18 -0.04
CA CYS A 33 -3.09 -0.18 0.48
C CYS A 33 -4.39 -0.83 0.00
N GLU A 34 -5.52 -0.13 0.11
CA GLU A 34 -6.83 -0.59 -0.38
C GLU A 34 -6.77 -0.92 -1.88
N THR A 35 -6.13 -0.04 -2.67
CA THR A 35 -5.95 -0.22 -4.13
C THR A 35 -5.07 -1.43 -4.45
N LEU A 36 -3.98 -1.62 -3.70
CA LEU A 36 -3.08 -2.76 -3.87
C LEU A 36 -3.75 -4.08 -3.49
N GLN A 37 -4.52 -4.12 -2.41
CA GLN A 37 -5.32 -5.30 -2.03
C GLN A 37 -6.28 -5.69 -3.15
N GLN A 38 -7.02 -4.72 -3.70
CA GLN A 38 -7.94 -4.97 -4.80
C GLN A 38 -7.22 -5.47 -6.07
N SER A 39 -6.03 -4.93 -6.33
CA SER A 39 -5.18 -5.36 -7.45
C SER A 39 -4.71 -6.81 -7.28
N VAL A 40 -4.27 -7.19 -6.07
CA VAL A 40 -3.88 -8.56 -5.73
C VAL A 40 -5.04 -9.53 -5.91
N VAL A 41 -6.22 -9.21 -5.38
CA VAL A 41 -7.44 -10.03 -5.54
C VAL A 41 -7.79 -10.21 -7.02
N THR A 42 -7.63 -9.15 -7.82
CA THR A 42 -7.87 -9.22 -9.27
C THR A 42 -6.88 -10.15 -9.96
N LEU A 43 -5.60 -10.09 -9.63
CA LEU A 43 -4.58 -10.99 -10.17
C LEU A 43 -4.85 -12.45 -9.80
N GLN A 44 -5.23 -12.73 -8.55
CA GLN A 44 -5.59 -14.08 -8.12
C GLN A 44 -6.80 -14.62 -8.91
N ARG A 45 -7.80 -13.78 -9.19
CA ARG A 45 -8.93 -14.15 -10.04
C ARG A 45 -8.50 -14.44 -11.47
N CYS A 46 -7.58 -13.65 -12.04
CA CYS A 46 -7.01 -13.90 -13.36
C CYS A 46 -6.26 -15.24 -13.42
N LEU A 47 -5.46 -15.55 -12.40
CA LEU A 47 -4.78 -16.86 -12.29
C LEU A 47 -5.79 -18.01 -12.18
N GLY A 48 -6.87 -17.85 -11.41
CA GLY A 48 -7.95 -18.82 -11.34
C GLY A 48 -8.61 -19.08 -12.69
N ALA A 49 -8.98 -18.01 -13.41
CA ALA A 49 -9.57 -18.10 -14.75
C ALA A 49 -8.62 -18.76 -15.76
N LEU A 50 -7.32 -18.46 -15.68
CA LEU A 50 -6.30 -19.13 -16.49
C LEU A 50 -6.17 -20.62 -16.14
N GLY A 51 -6.25 -20.96 -14.86
CA GLY A 51 -6.31 -22.34 -14.39
C GLY A 51 -7.50 -23.12 -14.95
N ASP A 52 -8.69 -22.51 -14.93
CA ASP A 52 -9.91 -23.09 -15.51
C ASP A 52 -9.80 -23.25 -17.04
N PHE A 53 -9.22 -22.27 -17.73
CA PHE A 53 -8.94 -22.38 -19.16
C PHE A 53 -8.02 -23.57 -19.47
N LEU A 54 -6.96 -23.74 -18.67
CA LEU A 54 -5.97 -24.82 -18.82
C LEU A 54 -6.49 -26.21 -18.42
N ARG A 55 -7.67 -26.35 -17.79
CA ARG A 55 -8.31 -27.66 -17.55
C ARG A 55 -8.73 -28.35 -18.84
N ASN A 56 -8.95 -27.59 -19.92
CA ASN A 56 -9.36 -28.13 -21.21
C ASN A 56 -8.18 -28.54 -22.11
N PHE A 57 -6.95 -28.31 -21.64
CA PHE A 57 -5.73 -28.66 -22.37
C PHE A 57 -5.16 -29.97 -21.85
N ASP A 58 -4.45 -30.66 -22.74
CA ASP A 58 -3.79 -31.91 -22.41
C ASP A 58 -2.78 -31.73 -21.27
N ASP A 59 -2.62 -32.77 -20.44
CA ASP A 59 -1.77 -32.76 -19.23
C ASP A 59 -0.28 -32.93 -19.55
N GLY A 60 0.14 -32.30 -20.64
CA GLY A 60 1.52 -32.23 -21.10
C GLY A 60 2.43 -31.53 -20.09
N PRO A 61 3.76 -31.72 -20.26
CA PRO A 61 4.76 -31.18 -19.34
C PRO A 61 4.69 -29.64 -19.24
N GLU A 62 4.33 -28.97 -20.33
CA GLU A 62 4.19 -27.51 -20.36
C GLU A 62 2.99 -27.02 -19.55
N THR A 63 1.82 -27.64 -19.73
CA THR A 63 0.61 -27.35 -18.95
C THR A 63 0.87 -27.56 -17.45
N LYS A 64 1.56 -28.64 -17.08
CA LYS A 64 1.94 -28.92 -15.68
C LYS A 64 2.90 -27.88 -15.12
N ARG A 65 3.93 -27.49 -15.88
CA ARG A 65 4.88 -26.44 -15.49
C ARG A 65 4.16 -25.09 -15.30
N LEU A 66 3.25 -24.75 -16.21
CA LEU A 66 2.46 -23.53 -16.12
C LEU A 66 1.54 -23.54 -14.88
N ARG A 67 0.87 -24.66 -14.59
CA ARG A 67 0.07 -24.81 -13.35
C ARG A 67 0.91 -24.66 -12.09
N ALA A 68 2.10 -25.26 -12.04
CA ALA A 68 3.00 -25.10 -10.91
C ALA A 68 3.42 -23.64 -10.72
N HIS A 69 3.75 -22.93 -11.81
CA HIS A 69 4.13 -21.53 -11.74
C HIS A 69 2.97 -20.61 -11.34
N MET A 70 1.75 -20.87 -11.83
CA MET A 70 0.56 -20.14 -11.38
C MET A 70 0.28 -20.35 -9.88
N ALA A 71 0.49 -21.57 -9.37
CA ALA A 71 0.34 -21.85 -7.95
C ALA A 71 1.36 -21.05 -7.11
N GLU A 72 2.63 -21.04 -7.52
CA GLU A 72 3.69 -20.23 -6.90
C GLU A 72 3.35 -18.73 -6.91
N LEU A 73 2.86 -18.20 -8.04
CA LEU A 73 2.43 -16.81 -8.14
C LEU A 73 1.25 -16.52 -7.21
N ASN A 74 0.29 -17.45 -7.09
CA ASN A 74 -0.86 -17.28 -6.21
C ASN A 74 -0.46 -17.30 -4.72
N GLU A 75 0.51 -18.12 -4.34
CA GLU A 75 1.10 -18.13 -2.99
C GLU A 75 1.82 -16.80 -2.70
N LEU A 76 2.61 -16.30 -3.65
CA LEU A 76 3.29 -15.01 -3.52
C LEU A 76 2.29 -13.85 -3.39
N LEU A 77 1.21 -13.85 -4.18
CA LEU A 77 0.13 -12.88 -4.07
C LEU A 77 -0.54 -12.94 -2.69
N SER A 78 -0.78 -14.13 -2.16
CA SER A 78 -1.35 -14.32 -0.82
C SER A 78 -0.43 -13.77 0.26
N LEU A 79 0.88 -14.01 0.17
CA LEU A 79 1.87 -13.44 1.08
C LEU A 79 1.89 -11.90 1.01
N ARG A 80 1.86 -11.33 -0.20
CA ARG A 80 1.82 -9.88 -0.39
C ARG A 80 0.54 -9.27 0.18
N LEU A 81 -0.60 -9.94 0.06
CA LEU A 81 -1.85 -9.48 0.65
C LEU A 81 -1.76 -9.38 2.18
N VAL A 82 -1.15 -10.37 2.84
CA VAL A 82 -0.90 -10.34 4.29
C VAL A 82 -0.02 -9.15 4.66
N GLN A 83 1.05 -8.90 3.91
CA GLN A 83 1.96 -7.77 4.16
C GLN A 83 1.28 -6.41 3.98
N ILE A 84 0.44 -6.26 2.95
CA ILE A 84 -0.33 -5.03 2.72
C ILE A 84 -1.34 -4.81 3.86
N SER A 85 -2.04 -5.88 4.28
CA SER A 85 -2.99 -5.81 5.39
C SER A 85 -2.32 -5.40 6.70
N GLU A 86 -1.13 -5.92 6.97
CA GLU A 86 -0.37 -5.54 8.17
C GLU A 86 0.13 -4.09 8.09
N THR A 87 0.52 -3.64 6.89
CA THR A 87 0.88 -2.23 6.66
C THR A 87 -0.32 -1.31 6.91
N GLU A 88 -1.50 -1.66 6.40
CA GLU A 88 -2.73 -0.91 6.62
C GLU A 88 -3.07 -0.82 8.11
N ARG A 89 -2.96 -1.94 8.85
CA ARG A 89 -3.17 -1.97 10.30
C ARG A 89 -2.23 -1.02 11.05
N LEU A 90 -0.96 -0.97 10.64
CA LEU A 90 0.02 -0.05 11.23
C LEU A 90 -0.31 1.42 10.93
N LEU A 91 -0.75 1.73 9.70
CA LEU A 91 -1.20 3.06 9.32
C LEU A 91 -2.43 3.50 10.15
N GLN A 92 -3.38 2.60 10.38
CA GLN A 92 -4.54 2.87 11.24
C GLN A 92 -4.14 3.16 12.69
N GLU A 93 -3.17 2.42 13.25
CA GLU A 93 -2.69 2.67 14.61
C GLU A 93 -1.96 4.02 14.72
N LEU A 94 -1.24 4.45 13.68
CA LEU A 94 -0.61 5.77 13.64
C LEU A 94 -1.65 6.90 13.67
N LEU A 95 -2.76 6.76 12.94
CA LEU A 95 -3.88 7.72 12.99
C LEU A 95 -4.57 7.75 14.36
N ARG A 96 -4.59 6.63 15.09
CA ARG A 96 -5.22 6.56 16.42
C ARG A 96 -4.39 7.22 17.52
N ARG A 97 -3.08 7.37 17.30
CA ARG A 97 -2.11 7.91 18.27
C ARG A 97 -1.73 9.39 18.02
N GLY A 98 -1.97 9.90 16.82
CA GLY A 98 -1.74 11.31 16.43
C GLY A 98 -2.98 12.16 16.65
#